data_AF-A0A1B9Y8K7-F1
#
_entry.id   AF-A0A1B9Y8K7-F1
#
_cell.length_a   1.000
_cell.length_b   1.000
_cell.length_c   1.000
_cell.angle_alpha   90.00
_cell.angle_beta   90.00
_cell.angle_gamma   90.00
#
_symmetry.space_group_name_H-M   'P 1'
#
loop_
_entity.id
_entity.type
_entity.pdbx_description
1 polymer ?
#
loop_
_entity_poly.entity_id
_entity_poly.type
_entity_poly.pdbx_seq_one_letter_code
_entity_poly.pdbx_strand_id
1 'polypeptide(L)'
;MKQTFNYKDYSDVVLKKFTDTIFSLYEGGEVINNKAELFKPSITLEEHLELYKKYMAENPKETEKYLASVLKFKDDKEKKKYFEDLKLQMGSYFDKVQKSPEQLKEQYEELVSREKEQFENDPSTSIGLQRIIQKLDKRFATQETSEEFIFLLEKNFGVFGYFPFPSNEANENSVYESVPGEILTCSNETGTADGRSFKSYKITQDEIIPINIDPTSDDNFYKKVAKYAKKGWRTEPRAFYVITKNKNGEYVVSTSMYTADDFSTAPSMSIEYKTKDFKNFTPLRFANNEDEKLVWKEIK
;
A
#
# COMPACT_ATOMS: atom_id res chain seq x y z
N MET A 1 -11.36 -11.26 -20.72
CA MET A 1 -12.45 -11.76 -19.85
C MET A 1 -12.48 -10.84 -18.64
N LYS A 2 -13.64 -10.29 -18.24
CA LYS A 2 -13.73 -9.54 -16.98
C LYS A 2 -13.58 -10.55 -15.84
N GLN A 3 -12.50 -10.49 -15.07
CA GLN A 3 -12.31 -11.32 -13.89
C GLN A 3 -13.31 -10.85 -12.82
N THR A 4 -14.43 -11.56 -12.65
CA THR A 4 -15.44 -11.27 -11.61
C THR A 4 -14.96 -11.73 -10.24
N PHE A 5 -14.44 -10.82 -9.40
CA PHE A 5 -14.12 -11.10 -8.00
C PHE A 5 -15.32 -11.73 -7.28
N ASN A 6 -15.14 -12.96 -6.79
CA ASN A 6 -16.16 -13.61 -5.98
C ASN A 6 -16.15 -12.99 -4.58
N TYR A 7 -16.89 -11.90 -4.46
CA TYR A 7 -17.08 -11.20 -3.21
C TYR A 7 -17.84 -12.06 -2.21
N LYS A 8 -17.26 -12.24 -1.04
CA LYS A 8 -17.93 -12.72 0.16
C LYS A 8 -18.15 -11.51 1.07
N ASP A 9 -19.35 -11.36 1.61
CA ASP A 9 -19.61 -10.36 2.64
C ASP A 9 -18.74 -10.67 3.87
N TYR A 10 -17.71 -9.86 4.08
CA TYR A 10 -16.87 -9.93 5.26
C TYR A 10 -17.52 -9.14 6.39
N SER A 11 -17.33 -9.58 7.64
CA SER A 11 -17.80 -8.79 8.77
C SER A 11 -16.94 -7.54 8.96
N ASP A 12 -17.54 -6.46 9.48
CA ASP A 12 -16.82 -5.22 9.85
C ASP A 12 -15.59 -5.51 10.73
N VAL A 13 -15.67 -6.52 11.60
CA VAL A 13 -14.58 -6.93 12.49
C VAL A 13 -13.41 -7.53 11.69
N VAL A 14 -13.70 -8.39 10.71
CA VAL A 14 -12.67 -8.99 9.85
C VAL A 14 -12.01 -7.91 8.99
N LEU A 15 -12.80 -7.04 8.38
CA LEU A 15 -12.30 -5.92 7.57
C LEU A 15 -11.47 -4.97 8.40
N LYS A 16 -11.93 -4.61 9.61
CA LYS A 16 -11.17 -3.78 10.54
C LYS A 16 -9.82 -4.41 10.88
N LYS A 17 -9.79 -5.68 11.29
CA LYS A 17 -8.53 -6.37 11.62
C LYS A 17 -7.60 -6.45 10.41
N PHE A 18 -8.14 -6.69 9.20
CA PHE A 18 -7.34 -6.68 7.98
C PHE A 18 -6.72 -5.30 7.74
N THR A 19 -7.53 -4.27 7.75
CA THR A 19 -7.10 -2.88 7.60
C THR A 19 -6.06 -2.50 8.68
N ASP A 20 -6.28 -2.87 9.95
CA ASP A 20 -5.34 -2.68 11.05
C ASP A 20 -3.98 -3.36 10.77
N THR A 21 -3.97 -4.57 10.19
CA THR A 21 -2.70 -5.26 9.83
C THR A 21 -1.95 -4.57 8.70
N ILE A 22 -2.65 -3.99 7.72
CA ILE A 22 -2.03 -3.18 6.67
C ILE A 22 -1.48 -1.88 7.29
N PHE A 23 -2.23 -1.25 8.19
CA PHE A 23 -1.80 -0.04 8.91
C PHE A 23 -0.62 -0.26 9.83
N SER A 24 -0.52 -1.40 10.50
CA SER A 24 0.61 -1.70 11.39
C SER A 24 1.98 -1.72 10.68
N LEU A 25 1.98 -1.73 9.34
CA LEU A 25 3.19 -1.61 8.52
C LEU A 25 3.60 -0.16 8.27
N TYR A 26 2.68 0.76 8.49
CA TYR A 26 2.94 2.18 8.57
C TYR A 26 3.37 2.51 10.00
N GLU A 27 4.35 3.38 10.19
CA GLU A 27 4.81 3.82 11.52
C GLU A 27 3.76 4.68 12.28
N GLY A 28 2.51 4.70 11.82
CA GLY A 28 1.40 5.36 12.49
C GLY A 28 1.10 4.64 13.80
N GLY A 29 1.22 5.37 14.92
CA GLY A 29 0.96 4.86 16.27
C GLY A 29 -0.51 4.46 16.51
N GLU A 30 -0.91 4.45 17.78
CA GLU A 30 -2.28 4.09 18.17
C GLU A 30 -3.35 4.98 17.52
N VAL A 31 -4.47 4.38 17.10
CA VAL A 31 -5.61 5.09 16.50
C VAL A 31 -6.28 6.01 17.53
N ILE A 32 -6.32 7.30 17.25
CA ILE A 32 -6.95 8.35 18.04
C ILE A 32 -8.47 8.24 17.90
N ASN A 33 -9.18 8.15 19.03
CA ASN A 33 -10.64 8.14 19.04
C ASN A 33 -11.20 9.56 18.93
N ASN A 34 -11.72 9.90 17.75
CA ASN A 34 -12.30 11.20 17.42
C ASN A 34 -13.81 11.15 17.08
N LYS A 35 -14.53 10.09 17.46
CA LYS A 35 -15.96 9.93 17.10
C LYS A 35 -16.87 11.08 17.57
N ALA A 36 -16.47 11.75 18.66
CA ALA A 36 -17.20 12.89 19.22
C ALA A 36 -16.69 14.25 18.70
N GLU A 37 -15.58 14.27 17.96
CA GLU A 37 -15.02 15.50 17.41
C GLU A 37 -15.77 15.89 16.14
N LEU A 38 -16.25 17.14 16.11
CA LEU A 38 -16.78 17.75 14.91
C LEU A 38 -15.63 18.42 14.17
N PHE A 39 -15.56 18.21 12.86
CA PHE A 39 -14.64 18.93 11.99
C PHE A 39 -14.80 20.44 12.20
N LYS A 40 -13.67 21.11 12.41
CA LYS A 40 -13.57 22.57 12.48
C LYS A 40 -12.50 23.03 11.48
N PRO A 41 -12.81 24.01 10.61
CA PRO A 41 -11.81 24.62 9.74
C PRO A 41 -10.61 25.15 10.54
N SER A 42 -9.43 25.14 9.92
CA SER A 42 -8.21 25.68 10.54
C SER A 42 -8.25 27.20 10.74
N ILE A 43 -9.03 27.88 9.90
CA ILE A 43 -9.27 29.32 9.93
C ILE A 43 -10.73 29.62 9.63
N THR A 44 -11.22 30.76 10.10
CA THR A 44 -12.51 31.33 9.72
C THR A 44 -12.44 32.04 8.36
N LEU A 45 -13.61 32.34 7.79
CA LEU A 45 -13.69 33.15 6.57
C LEU A 45 -13.11 34.55 6.83
N GLU A 46 -13.38 35.14 7.99
CA GLU A 46 -12.86 36.43 8.39
C GLU A 46 -11.33 36.45 8.41
N GLU A 47 -10.71 35.43 9.02
CA GLU A 47 -9.25 35.26 9.05
C GLU A 47 -8.67 35.02 7.65
N HIS A 48 -9.35 34.24 6.80
CA HIS A 48 -8.95 34.05 5.41
C HIS A 48 -8.92 35.38 4.63
N LEU A 49 -9.95 36.22 4.81
CA LEU A 49 -10.03 37.55 4.19
C LEU A 49 -8.95 38.50 4.74
N GLU A 50 -8.66 38.44 6.04
CA GLU A 50 -7.61 39.22 6.69
C GLU A 50 -6.22 38.83 6.14
N LEU A 51 -5.95 37.53 6.02
CA LEU A 51 -4.72 36.99 5.42
C LEU A 51 -4.56 37.42 3.96
N TYR A 52 -5.64 37.39 3.17
CA TYR A 52 -5.62 37.87 1.80
C TYR A 52 -5.30 39.37 1.72
N LYS A 53 -5.93 40.21 2.56
CA LYS A 53 -5.62 41.65 2.64
C LYS A 53 -4.15 41.88 3.00
N LYS A 54 -3.62 41.14 3.98
CA LYS A 54 -2.21 41.21 4.39
C LYS A 54 -1.29 40.79 3.24
N TYR A 55 -1.56 39.66 2.60
CA TYR A 55 -0.84 39.22 1.40
C TYR A 55 -0.86 40.30 0.32
N MET A 56 -2.01 40.93 0.03
CA MET A 56 -2.13 42.01 -0.95
C MET A 56 -1.38 43.29 -0.53
N ALA A 57 -1.22 43.54 0.76
CA ALA A 57 -0.46 44.68 1.30
C ALA A 57 1.06 44.46 1.38
N GLU A 58 1.55 43.21 1.38
CA GLU A 58 2.99 42.90 1.45
C GLU A 58 3.77 43.46 0.26
N ASN A 59 4.90 44.13 0.48
CA ASN A 59 5.64 44.70 -0.66
C ASN A 59 6.32 43.54 -1.43
N PRO A 60 6.06 43.35 -2.75
CA PRO A 60 6.72 42.27 -3.51
C PRO A 60 8.25 42.30 -3.41
N LYS A 61 8.83 43.49 -3.17
CA LYS A 61 10.26 43.69 -2.94
C LYS A 61 10.78 43.08 -1.62
N GLU A 62 9.93 42.92 -0.60
CA GLU A 62 10.32 42.26 0.66
C GLU A 62 10.34 40.74 0.52
N THR A 63 9.38 40.16 -0.19
CA THR A 63 9.37 38.72 -0.53
C THR A 63 10.59 38.34 -1.39
N GLU A 64 10.95 39.16 -2.38
CA GLU A 64 12.18 38.99 -3.16
C GLU A 64 13.45 39.08 -2.29
N LYS A 65 13.50 40.02 -1.34
CA LYS A 65 14.63 40.16 -0.41
C LYS A 65 14.78 38.95 0.51
N TYR A 66 13.68 38.38 0.99
CA TYR A 66 13.68 37.18 1.83
C TYR A 66 14.15 35.95 1.05
N LEU A 67 13.61 35.70 -0.14
CA LEU A 67 14.05 34.58 -0.97
C LEU A 67 15.55 34.69 -1.33
N ALA A 68 16.03 35.92 -1.55
CA ALA A 68 17.44 36.19 -1.84
C ALA A 68 18.37 35.96 -0.64
N SER A 69 17.88 36.01 0.60
CA SER A 69 18.70 35.79 1.80
C SER A 69 18.82 34.31 2.17
N VAL A 70 17.82 33.50 1.82
CA VAL A 70 17.80 32.05 2.08
C VAL A 70 18.66 31.28 1.06
N LEU A 71 18.71 31.75 -0.17
CA LEU A 71 19.40 31.09 -1.28
C LEU A 71 20.80 31.73 -1.46
N LYS A 72 21.83 31.03 -0.99
CA LYS A 72 23.24 31.50 -0.98
C LYS A 72 23.86 31.46 -2.38
N PHE A 73 23.54 32.43 -3.24
CA PHE A 73 24.13 32.55 -4.58
C PHE A 73 25.58 33.03 -4.54
N LYS A 74 26.38 32.60 -5.53
CA LYS A 74 27.80 32.96 -5.62
C LYS A 74 28.01 34.33 -6.26
N ASP A 75 27.11 34.79 -7.13
CA ASP A 75 27.13 36.13 -7.71
C ASP A 75 25.73 36.67 -8.11
N ASP A 76 25.66 37.98 -8.40
CA ASP A 76 24.43 38.69 -8.75
C ASP A 76 23.82 38.26 -10.09
N LYS A 77 24.61 37.65 -10.99
CA LYS A 77 24.18 37.25 -12.33
C LYS A 77 23.43 35.91 -12.26
N GLU A 78 23.97 34.97 -11.48
CA GLU A 78 23.34 33.69 -11.14
C GLU A 78 22.04 33.90 -10.37
N LYS A 79 22.06 34.84 -9.41
CA LYS A 79 20.88 35.30 -8.67
C LYS A 79 19.80 35.85 -9.61
N LYS A 80 20.16 36.80 -10.49
CA LYS A 80 19.19 37.45 -11.38
C LYS A 80 18.56 36.46 -12.36
N LYS A 81 19.36 35.56 -12.93
CA LYS A 81 18.87 34.49 -13.82
C LYS A 81 17.93 33.54 -13.08
N TYR A 82 18.31 33.09 -11.88
CA TYR A 82 17.46 32.21 -11.07
C TYR A 82 16.13 32.88 -10.72
N PHE A 83 16.12 34.15 -10.31
CA PHE A 83 14.89 34.88 -10.03
C PHE A 83 14.02 35.11 -11.27
N GLU A 84 14.61 35.36 -12.44
CA GLU A 84 13.87 35.46 -13.70
C GLU A 84 13.26 34.10 -14.10
N ASP A 85 14.01 33.01 -13.98
CA ASP A 85 13.53 31.64 -14.23
C ASP A 85 12.43 31.24 -13.23
N LEU A 86 12.57 31.60 -11.95
CA LEU A 86 11.56 31.36 -10.91
C LEU A 86 10.30 32.20 -11.13
N LYS A 87 10.44 33.47 -11.53
CA LYS A 87 9.30 34.31 -11.92
C LYS A 87 8.61 33.79 -13.17
N LEU A 88 9.35 33.20 -14.11
CA LEU A 88 8.77 32.59 -15.31
C LEU A 88 8.00 31.31 -14.95
N GLN A 89 8.57 30.47 -14.08
CA GLN A 89 7.96 29.20 -13.62
C GLN A 89 6.80 29.41 -12.64
N MET A 90 6.88 30.44 -11.80
CA MET A 90 5.89 30.77 -10.77
C MET A 90 5.13 32.06 -11.11
N GLY A 91 5.07 32.47 -12.38
CA GLY A 91 4.48 33.75 -12.80
C GLY A 91 3.04 33.97 -12.33
N SER A 92 2.30 32.89 -12.08
CA SER A 92 0.95 32.91 -11.49
C SER A 92 0.92 33.15 -9.97
N TYR A 93 2.03 32.99 -9.25
CA TYR A 93 2.14 33.18 -7.79
C TYR A 93 2.67 34.55 -7.38
N PHE A 94 3.38 35.25 -8.28
CA PHE A 94 3.99 36.56 -7.99
C PHE A 94 3.12 37.74 -8.41
N ASP A 95 2.26 37.56 -9.41
CA ASP A 95 1.26 38.57 -9.73
C ASP A 95 0.13 38.49 -8.72
N LYS A 96 0.04 39.50 -7.87
CA LYS A 96 -1.08 39.70 -6.96
C LYS A 96 -2.35 39.95 -7.75
N VAL A 97 -3.06 38.88 -8.08
CA VAL A 97 -4.36 38.97 -8.73
C VAL A 97 -5.38 39.43 -7.69
N GLN A 98 -5.99 40.58 -7.95
CA GLN A 98 -7.09 41.06 -7.14
C GLN A 98 -8.32 40.17 -7.35
N LYS A 99 -8.79 39.55 -6.27
CA LYS A 99 -9.91 38.62 -6.26
C LYS A 99 -11.16 39.34 -5.78
N SER A 100 -12.30 39.01 -6.37
CA SER A 100 -13.59 39.47 -5.87
C SER A 100 -13.93 38.81 -4.53
N PRO A 101 -14.85 39.40 -3.73
CA PRO A 101 -15.34 38.77 -2.51
C PRO A 101 -15.88 37.34 -2.74
N GLU A 102 -16.54 37.11 -3.87
CA GLU A 102 -17.07 35.80 -4.27
C GLU A 102 -15.94 34.79 -4.51
N GLN A 103 -14.89 35.20 -5.22
CA GLN A 103 -13.72 34.35 -5.48
C GLN A 103 -12.98 33.99 -4.19
N LEU A 104 -12.85 34.93 -3.24
CA LEU A 104 -12.24 34.66 -1.94
C LEU A 104 -13.08 33.70 -1.09
N LYS A 105 -14.40 33.82 -1.17
CA LYS A 105 -15.32 32.90 -0.51
C LYS A 105 -15.23 31.49 -1.09
N GLU A 106 -15.19 31.37 -2.42
CA GLU A 106 -15.01 30.07 -3.10
C GLU A 106 -13.69 29.41 -2.69
N GLN A 107 -12.59 30.16 -2.66
CA GLN A 107 -11.30 29.61 -2.19
C GLN A 107 -11.31 29.16 -0.74
N TYR A 108 -12.02 29.89 0.13
CA TYR A 108 -12.24 29.45 1.50
C TYR A 108 -13.05 28.15 1.54
N GLU A 109 -14.14 28.05 0.79
CA GLU A 109 -14.97 26.83 0.72
C GLU A 109 -14.17 25.62 0.19
N GLU A 110 -13.30 25.82 -0.81
CA GLU A 110 -12.38 24.79 -1.31
C GLU A 110 -11.37 24.35 -0.24
N LEU A 111 -10.78 25.30 0.51
CA LEU A 111 -9.88 25.01 1.62
C LEU A 111 -10.58 24.19 2.70
N VAL A 112 -11.77 24.63 3.13
CA VAL A 112 -12.58 23.94 4.13
C VAL A 112 -12.95 22.54 3.66
N SER A 113 -13.32 22.38 2.38
CA SER A 113 -13.64 21.08 1.79
C SER A 113 -12.43 20.13 1.84
N ARG A 114 -11.24 20.62 1.47
CA ARG A 114 -9.98 19.85 1.53
C ARG A 114 -9.61 19.42 2.94
N GLU A 115 -9.76 20.32 3.92
CA GLU A 115 -9.47 20.05 5.33
C GLU A 115 -10.47 19.06 5.92
N LYS A 116 -11.75 19.20 5.59
CA LYS A 116 -12.78 18.26 6.00
C LYS A 116 -12.52 16.87 5.45
N GLU A 117 -12.14 16.80 4.17
CA GLU A 117 -11.75 15.55 3.55
C GLU A 117 -10.47 14.95 4.16
N GLN A 118 -9.50 15.77 4.60
CA GLN A 118 -8.35 15.28 5.37
C GLN A 118 -8.80 14.68 6.69
N PHE A 119 -9.57 15.44 7.47
CA PHE A 119 -10.06 15.01 8.78
C PHE A 119 -10.89 13.72 8.72
N GLU A 120 -11.82 13.62 7.77
CA GLU A 120 -12.72 12.47 7.64
C GLU A 120 -12.05 11.23 7.04
N ASN A 121 -10.84 11.36 6.50
CA ASN A 121 -10.11 10.24 5.91
C ASN A 121 -8.80 9.91 6.64
N ASP A 122 -8.44 10.68 7.68
CA ASP A 122 -7.22 10.48 8.46
C ASP A 122 -7.23 9.09 9.12
N PRO A 123 -6.33 8.18 8.72
CA PRO A 123 -6.33 6.81 9.17
C PRO A 123 -5.87 6.66 10.62
N SER A 124 -5.16 7.66 11.14
CA SER A 124 -4.80 7.71 12.56
C SER A 124 -6.01 8.00 13.43
N THR A 125 -7.18 8.28 12.84
CA THR A 125 -8.41 8.57 13.57
C THR A 125 -9.48 7.51 13.37
N SER A 126 -10.35 7.35 14.38
CA SER A 126 -11.45 6.38 14.32
C SER A 126 -12.45 6.61 13.19
N ILE A 127 -12.73 7.87 12.82
CA ILE A 127 -13.65 8.23 11.72
C ILE A 127 -13.01 7.88 10.37
N GLY A 128 -11.75 8.30 10.15
CA GLY A 128 -11.06 8.02 8.89
C GLY A 128 -10.85 6.53 8.67
N LEU A 129 -10.46 5.80 9.71
CA LEU A 129 -10.35 4.34 9.67
C LEU A 129 -11.67 3.67 9.27
N GLN A 130 -12.80 4.10 9.87
CA GLN A 130 -14.11 3.56 9.55
C GLN A 130 -14.49 3.84 8.08
N ARG A 131 -14.17 5.03 7.56
CA ARG A 131 -14.45 5.39 6.17
C ARG A 131 -13.59 4.61 5.18
N ILE A 132 -12.33 4.35 5.52
CA ILE A 132 -11.45 3.47 4.76
C ILE A 132 -12.01 2.05 4.69
N ILE A 133 -12.43 1.49 5.84
CA ILE A 133 -13.06 0.16 5.90
C ILE A 133 -14.31 0.09 5.03
N GLN A 134 -15.22 1.07 5.12
CA GLN A 134 -16.43 1.11 4.30
C GLN A 134 -16.13 1.21 2.79
N LYS A 135 -15.13 2.03 2.42
CA LYS A 135 -14.70 2.13 1.03
C LYS A 135 -14.07 0.81 0.55
N LEU A 136 -13.30 0.13 1.38
CA LEU A 136 -12.73 -1.18 1.05
C LEU A 136 -13.79 -2.24 0.85
N ASP A 137 -14.76 -2.31 1.75
CA ASP A 137 -15.88 -3.26 1.66
C ASP A 137 -16.66 -3.08 0.35
N LYS A 138 -17.03 -1.82 0.05
CA LYS A 138 -17.69 -1.48 -1.23
C LYS A 138 -16.85 -1.89 -2.44
N ARG A 139 -15.52 -1.79 -2.36
CA ARG A 139 -14.61 -2.16 -3.46
C ARG A 139 -14.56 -3.66 -3.66
N PHE A 140 -14.53 -4.42 -2.59
CA PHE A 140 -14.65 -5.88 -2.66
C PHE A 140 -15.98 -6.25 -3.37
N ALA A 141 -17.07 -5.53 -3.08
CA ALA A 141 -18.36 -5.76 -3.73
C ALA A 141 -18.43 -5.36 -5.22
N THR A 142 -17.82 -4.23 -5.63
CA THR A 142 -18.02 -3.66 -6.98
C THR A 142 -16.90 -3.87 -7.98
N GLN A 143 -15.70 -4.30 -7.55
CA GLN A 143 -14.52 -4.51 -8.42
C GLN A 143 -14.03 -3.27 -9.18
N GLU A 144 -14.49 -2.08 -8.81
CA GLU A 144 -14.07 -0.85 -9.45
C GLU A 144 -12.87 -0.29 -8.71
N THR A 145 -11.90 0.28 -9.43
CA THR A 145 -10.91 1.20 -8.86
C THR A 145 -11.28 2.60 -9.35
N SER A 146 -11.45 3.58 -8.45
CA SER A 146 -11.63 4.97 -8.85
C SER A 146 -10.48 5.84 -8.35
N GLU A 147 -10.21 6.92 -9.09
CA GLU A 147 -9.23 7.93 -8.73
C GLU A 147 -9.46 8.46 -7.30
N GLU A 148 -10.72 8.64 -6.90
CA GLU A 148 -11.07 9.08 -5.53
C GLU A 148 -10.58 8.12 -4.44
N PHE A 149 -10.64 6.81 -4.70
CA PHE A 149 -10.16 5.82 -3.75
C PHE A 149 -8.63 5.77 -3.73
N ILE A 150 -7.98 5.78 -4.89
CA ILE A 150 -6.52 5.84 -4.98
C ILE A 150 -5.99 7.11 -4.29
N PHE A 151 -6.57 8.27 -4.58
CA PHE A 151 -6.23 9.54 -3.95
C PHE A 151 -6.38 9.49 -2.43
N LEU A 152 -7.49 8.90 -1.94
CA LEU A 152 -7.71 8.71 -0.52
C LEU A 152 -6.66 7.81 0.11
N LEU A 153 -6.17 6.80 -0.58
CA LEU A 153 -5.10 5.94 -0.08
C LEU A 153 -3.75 6.69 -0.10
N GLU A 154 -3.37 7.32 -1.20
CA GLU A 154 -2.11 8.07 -1.31
C GLU A 154 -2.00 9.18 -0.26
N LYS A 155 -3.09 9.92 -0.04
CA LYS A 155 -3.15 11.03 0.93
C LYS A 155 -2.96 10.58 2.38
N ASN A 156 -3.36 9.35 2.69
CA ASN A 156 -3.43 8.84 4.05
C ASN A 156 -2.32 7.84 4.39
N PHE A 157 -1.76 7.17 3.38
CA PHE A 157 -0.72 6.15 3.53
C PHE A 157 0.61 6.57 2.88
N GLY A 158 0.68 7.76 2.27
CA GLY A 158 1.87 8.27 1.59
C GLY A 158 2.09 7.69 0.18
N VAL A 159 3.18 8.09 -0.46
CA VAL A 159 3.57 7.69 -1.83
C VAL A 159 4.10 6.24 -1.89
N PHE A 160 4.21 5.55 -0.74
CA PHE A 160 4.65 4.16 -0.65
C PHE A 160 3.45 3.20 -0.66
N GLY A 161 3.34 2.44 -1.75
CA GLY A 161 2.56 1.20 -1.84
C GLY A 161 1.05 1.40 -1.83
N TYR A 162 0.44 1.38 -3.01
CA TYR A 162 -1.00 1.32 -3.21
C TYR A 162 -1.64 0.35 -2.19
N PHE A 163 -2.60 0.83 -1.39
CA PHE A 163 -3.40 -0.08 -0.60
C PHE A 163 -3.99 -1.11 -1.56
N PRO A 164 -3.86 -2.41 -1.24
CA PRO A 164 -4.09 -3.45 -2.21
C PRO A 164 -5.55 -3.45 -2.68
N PHE A 165 -5.79 -3.54 -3.99
CA PHE A 165 -7.14 -3.56 -4.55
C PHE A 165 -7.70 -4.98 -4.62
N PRO A 166 -9.02 -5.19 -4.44
CA PRO A 166 -9.64 -6.50 -4.60
C PRO A 166 -9.45 -7.09 -6.00
N SER A 167 -9.04 -8.36 -6.08
CA SER A 167 -8.74 -9.07 -7.32
C SER A 167 -9.07 -10.56 -7.20
N ASN A 168 -9.37 -11.21 -8.32
CA ASN A 168 -9.50 -12.67 -8.38
C ASN A 168 -8.18 -13.41 -8.41
N GLU A 169 -7.15 -12.72 -8.88
CA GLU A 169 -5.86 -13.31 -9.16
C GLU A 169 -4.78 -12.50 -8.46
N ALA A 170 -3.61 -13.13 -8.33
CA ALA A 170 -2.44 -12.52 -7.74
C ALA A 170 -1.84 -11.44 -8.66
N ASN A 171 -2.42 -10.25 -8.60
CA ASN A 171 -1.98 -9.06 -9.32
C ASN A 171 -1.07 -8.17 -8.45
N GLU A 172 -0.34 -7.27 -9.09
CA GLU A 172 0.40 -6.19 -8.43
C GLU A 172 -0.54 -5.41 -7.50
N ASN A 173 -0.13 -5.20 -6.25
CA ASN A 173 -0.87 -4.40 -5.26
C ASN A 173 -2.34 -4.84 -5.13
N SER A 174 -2.58 -6.13 -4.96
CA SER A 174 -3.93 -6.69 -4.91
C SER A 174 -4.20 -7.56 -3.67
N VAL A 175 -5.47 -7.60 -3.25
CA VAL A 175 -6.00 -8.55 -2.27
C VAL A 175 -6.86 -9.57 -2.99
N TYR A 176 -6.63 -10.86 -2.75
CA TYR A 176 -7.38 -11.93 -3.38
C TYR A 176 -7.56 -13.11 -2.41
N GLU A 177 -8.64 -13.89 -2.57
CA GLU A 177 -8.82 -15.13 -1.84
C GLU A 177 -7.96 -16.23 -2.49
N SER A 178 -6.83 -16.58 -1.89
CA SER A 178 -6.03 -17.74 -2.37
C SER A 178 -6.75 -19.06 -2.15
N VAL A 179 -7.54 -19.15 -1.07
CA VAL A 179 -8.48 -20.25 -0.86
C VAL A 179 -9.83 -19.62 -0.52
N PRO A 180 -10.88 -19.83 -1.34
CA PRO A 180 -12.15 -19.12 -1.17
C PRO A 180 -12.72 -19.20 0.23
N GLY A 181 -13.01 -18.04 0.82
CA GLY A 181 -13.54 -17.90 2.18
C GLY A 181 -12.64 -18.38 3.33
N GLU A 182 -11.40 -18.79 3.06
CA GLU A 182 -10.49 -19.36 4.06
C GLU A 182 -9.15 -18.63 4.16
N ILE A 183 -8.54 -18.25 3.04
CA ILE A 183 -7.23 -17.59 3.00
C ILE A 183 -7.31 -16.34 2.15
N LEU A 184 -7.05 -15.19 2.77
CA LEU A 184 -6.90 -13.90 2.11
C LEU A 184 -5.42 -13.60 1.92
N THR A 185 -5.00 -13.25 0.70
CA THR A 185 -3.62 -12.93 0.38
C THR A 185 -3.53 -11.52 -0.18
N CYS A 186 -2.61 -10.75 0.37
CA CYS A 186 -2.22 -9.43 -0.08
C CYS A 186 -0.88 -9.53 -0.80
N SER A 187 -0.82 -9.00 -2.02
CA SER A 187 0.40 -8.80 -2.80
C SER A 187 0.78 -7.33 -2.74
N ASN A 188 1.98 -7.02 -2.25
CA ASN A 188 2.59 -5.70 -2.32
C ASN A 188 3.82 -5.81 -3.22
N GLU A 189 3.79 -5.14 -4.38
CA GLU A 189 4.85 -5.20 -5.37
C GLU A 189 5.55 -3.85 -5.47
N THR A 190 6.87 -3.88 -5.51
CA THR A 190 7.71 -2.70 -5.76
C THR A 190 8.53 -2.96 -7.01
N GLY A 191 7.88 -2.96 -8.18
CA GLY A 191 8.55 -3.11 -9.47
C GLY A 191 9.16 -4.50 -9.74
N THR A 192 9.65 -4.68 -10.96
CA THR A 192 10.01 -6.00 -11.52
C THR A 192 11.24 -6.66 -10.87
N ALA A 193 12.06 -5.91 -10.11
CA ALA A 193 13.35 -6.37 -9.61
C ALA A 193 13.46 -6.44 -8.07
N ASP A 194 12.72 -5.60 -7.31
CA ASP A 194 12.79 -5.58 -5.84
C ASP A 194 11.94 -6.67 -5.17
N GLY A 195 11.23 -7.47 -5.96
CA GLY A 195 10.49 -8.64 -5.49
C GLY A 195 9.07 -8.33 -5.06
N ARG A 196 8.23 -9.37 -5.07
CA ARG A 196 6.85 -9.28 -4.59
C ARG A 196 6.84 -9.71 -3.12
N SER A 197 6.33 -8.86 -2.25
CA SER A 197 6.06 -9.27 -0.87
C SER A 197 4.62 -9.70 -0.77
N PHE A 198 4.39 -10.89 -0.22
CA PHE A 198 3.05 -11.40 0.00
C PHE A 198 2.78 -11.59 1.48
N LYS A 199 1.57 -11.27 1.89
CA LYS A 199 1.07 -11.57 3.22
C LYS A 199 -0.22 -12.34 3.11
N SER A 200 -0.23 -13.52 3.70
CA SER A 200 -1.42 -14.36 3.78
C SER A 200 -2.01 -14.29 5.17
N TYR A 201 -3.32 -14.38 5.20
CA TYR A 201 -4.08 -14.42 6.44
C TYR A 201 -5.13 -15.52 6.36
N LYS A 202 -5.29 -16.25 7.45
CA LYS A 202 -6.39 -17.18 7.62
C LYS A 202 -7.62 -16.42 8.09
N ILE A 203 -8.70 -16.55 7.34
CA ILE A 203 -10.03 -16.05 7.70
C ILE A 203 -10.67 -17.08 8.63
N THR A 204 -11.11 -16.60 9.78
CA THR A 204 -12.03 -17.29 10.69
C THR A 204 -13.30 -16.45 10.78
N GLN A 205 -14.32 -16.92 11.50
CA GLN A 205 -15.63 -16.25 11.53
C GLN A 205 -15.52 -14.75 11.92
N ASP A 206 -14.72 -14.44 12.95
CA ASP A 206 -14.60 -13.08 13.50
C ASP A 206 -13.15 -12.56 13.53
N GLU A 207 -12.20 -13.30 12.96
CA GLU A 207 -10.79 -12.93 12.97
C GLU A 207 -10.10 -13.21 11.65
N ILE A 208 -9.11 -12.38 11.36
CA ILE A 208 -8.11 -12.62 10.34
C ILE A 208 -6.77 -12.82 11.06
N ILE A 209 -6.15 -13.98 10.85
CA ILE A 209 -4.94 -14.40 11.56
C ILE A 209 -3.79 -14.41 10.56
N PRO A 210 -2.74 -13.59 10.75
CA PRO A 210 -1.55 -13.66 9.90
C PRO A 210 -0.98 -15.08 9.89
N ILE A 211 -0.71 -15.61 8.71
CA ILE A 211 -0.07 -16.93 8.56
C ILE A 211 1.27 -16.79 7.87
N ASN A 212 2.25 -17.55 8.37
CA ASN A 212 3.53 -17.68 7.69
C ASN A 212 3.46 -18.86 6.73
N ILE A 213 3.62 -18.59 5.44
CA ILE A 213 3.61 -19.61 4.39
C ILE A 213 5.00 -20.20 4.17
N ASP A 214 6.04 -19.51 4.65
CA ASP A 214 7.43 -19.90 4.46
C ASP A 214 7.89 -20.87 5.56
N PRO A 215 8.43 -22.06 5.21
CA PRO A 215 8.97 -23.02 6.17
C PRO A 215 10.31 -22.61 6.79
N THR A 216 10.70 -21.32 6.75
CA THR A 216 11.98 -20.81 7.26
C THR A 216 12.29 -21.20 8.70
N SER A 217 11.28 -21.42 9.54
CA SER A 217 11.46 -21.89 10.93
C SER A 217 11.37 -23.41 11.13
N ASP A 218 11.17 -24.20 10.07
CA ASP A 218 11.03 -25.66 10.14
C ASP A 218 12.33 -26.37 9.70
N ASP A 219 13.26 -26.59 10.63
CA ASP A 219 14.51 -27.31 10.37
C ASP A 219 14.29 -28.71 9.78
N ASN A 220 13.18 -29.37 10.13
CA ASN A 220 12.89 -30.70 9.63
C ASN A 220 12.46 -30.68 8.17
N PHE A 221 11.78 -29.62 7.74
CA PHE A 221 11.47 -29.38 6.34
C PHE A 221 12.76 -29.35 5.49
N TYR A 222 13.71 -28.49 5.85
CA TYR A 222 14.95 -28.33 5.08
C TYR A 222 15.84 -29.57 5.13
N LYS A 223 15.85 -30.32 6.23
CA LYS A 223 16.55 -31.63 6.30
C LYS A 223 16.00 -32.64 5.28
N LYS A 224 14.68 -32.66 5.07
CA LYS A 224 14.06 -33.54 4.06
C LYS A 224 14.38 -33.07 2.64
N VAL A 225 14.28 -31.76 2.40
CA VAL A 225 14.54 -31.15 1.08
C VAL A 225 16.02 -31.25 0.69
N ALA A 226 16.96 -31.17 1.63
CA ALA A 226 18.41 -31.22 1.37
C ALA A 226 18.90 -32.53 0.72
N LYS A 227 18.09 -33.60 0.73
CA LYS A 227 18.38 -34.83 -0.03
C LYS A 227 18.18 -34.66 -1.54
N TYR A 228 17.40 -33.65 -1.93
CA TYR A 228 16.92 -33.41 -3.28
C TYR A 228 17.36 -32.06 -3.85
N ALA A 229 17.76 -31.13 -2.98
CA ALA A 229 18.27 -29.80 -3.31
C ALA A 229 19.76 -29.67 -2.96
N LYS A 230 20.51 -28.79 -3.66
CA LYS A 230 21.91 -28.53 -3.29
C LYS A 230 21.97 -27.78 -1.94
N LYS A 231 23.13 -27.82 -1.29
CA LYS A 231 23.37 -27.08 -0.04
C LYS A 231 23.09 -25.58 -0.24
N GLY A 232 22.39 -24.95 0.71
CA GLY A 232 22.12 -23.51 0.72
C GLY A 232 20.83 -23.08 0.01
N TRP A 233 20.07 -24.04 -0.54
CA TRP A 233 18.79 -23.76 -1.17
C TRP A 233 17.71 -23.48 -0.12
N ARG A 234 16.92 -22.42 -0.35
CA ARG A 234 15.90 -21.95 0.59
C ARG A 234 14.68 -21.37 -0.13
N THR A 235 13.52 -21.40 0.50
CA THR A 235 12.43 -20.51 0.12
C THR A 235 12.76 -19.08 0.58
N GLU A 236 12.14 -18.10 -0.04
CA GLU A 236 12.33 -16.70 0.33
C GLU A 236 10.97 -16.00 0.47
N PRO A 237 10.81 -15.07 1.43
CA PRO A 237 9.56 -14.33 1.62
C PRO A 237 9.10 -13.53 0.38
N ARG A 238 10.03 -13.21 -0.51
CA ARG A 238 9.78 -12.50 -1.78
C ARG A 238 9.32 -13.41 -2.92
N ALA A 239 9.34 -14.72 -2.71
CA ALA A 239 8.98 -15.68 -3.74
C ALA A 239 7.47 -15.61 -3.99
N PHE A 240 7.08 -15.59 -5.27
CA PHE A 240 5.69 -15.84 -5.62
C PHE A 240 5.25 -17.20 -5.08
N TYR A 241 4.02 -17.27 -4.58
CA TYR A 241 3.43 -18.53 -4.17
C TYR A 241 1.97 -18.63 -4.59
N VAL A 242 1.52 -19.87 -4.72
CA VAL A 242 0.11 -20.23 -4.86
C VAL A 242 -0.27 -21.12 -3.69
N ILE A 243 -1.39 -20.80 -3.04
CA ILE A 243 -1.99 -21.65 -2.00
C ILE A 243 -3.25 -22.28 -2.58
N THR A 244 -3.37 -23.59 -2.47
CA THR A 244 -4.60 -24.32 -2.79
C THR A 244 -4.98 -25.21 -1.62
N LYS A 245 -6.21 -25.75 -1.63
CA LYS A 245 -6.67 -26.72 -0.63
C LYS A 245 -6.95 -28.06 -1.29
N ASN A 246 -6.33 -29.12 -0.79
CA ASN A 246 -6.51 -30.46 -1.33
C ASN A 246 -7.77 -31.14 -0.76
N LYS A 247 -8.14 -32.30 -1.34
CA LYS A 247 -9.31 -33.10 -0.94
C LYS A 247 -9.28 -33.60 0.52
N ASN A 248 -8.11 -33.61 1.16
CA ASN A 248 -7.94 -34.02 2.56
C ASN A 248 -8.04 -32.82 3.52
N GLY A 249 -8.34 -31.62 3.00
CA GLY A 249 -8.43 -30.39 3.76
C GLY A 249 -7.07 -29.79 4.14
N GLU A 250 -5.97 -30.25 3.54
CA GLU A 250 -4.63 -29.69 3.75
C GLU A 250 -4.37 -28.59 2.72
N TYR A 251 -3.68 -27.52 3.15
CA TYR A 251 -3.22 -26.48 2.25
C TYR A 251 -1.96 -26.96 1.54
N VAL A 252 -1.90 -26.73 0.23
CA VAL A 252 -0.74 -27.00 -0.62
C VAL A 252 -0.20 -25.66 -1.09
N VAL A 253 1.06 -25.41 -0.79
CA VAL A 253 1.79 -24.21 -1.18
C VAL A 253 2.77 -24.60 -2.29
N SER A 254 2.66 -23.92 -3.44
CA SER A 254 3.61 -24.01 -4.54
C SER A 254 4.40 -22.72 -4.60
N THR A 255 5.73 -22.79 -4.57
CA THR A 255 6.61 -21.61 -4.59
C THR A 255 7.98 -21.96 -5.18
N SER A 256 8.90 -20.99 -5.13
CA SER A 256 10.26 -21.10 -5.65
C SER A 256 11.28 -21.29 -4.54
N MET A 257 12.35 -22.02 -4.85
CA MET A 257 13.56 -22.11 -4.05
C MET A 257 14.72 -21.45 -4.77
N TYR A 258 15.55 -20.78 -3.98
CA TYR A 258 16.67 -19.97 -4.43
C TYR A 258 17.98 -20.49 -3.88
N THR A 259 19.02 -20.42 -4.69
CA THR A 259 20.41 -20.55 -4.25
C THR A 259 20.93 -19.23 -3.66
N ALA A 260 22.18 -19.20 -3.20
CA ALA A 260 22.83 -17.95 -2.82
C ALA A 260 23.17 -17.06 -4.05
N ASP A 261 23.33 -17.68 -5.22
CA ASP A 261 23.75 -17.03 -6.46
C ASP A 261 22.56 -16.66 -7.37
N ASP A 262 21.34 -17.07 -6.99
CA ASP A 262 20.13 -16.82 -7.79
C ASP A 262 19.73 -15.34 -7.71
N PHE A 263 19.43 -14.76 -8.88
CA PHE A 263 18.76 -13.47 -8.96
C PHE A 263 17.30 -13.57 -8.47
N SER A 264 16.73 -12.45 -8.02
CA SER A 264 15.33 -12.37 -7.56
C SER A 264 14.32 -12.95 -8.56
N THR A 265 14.59 -12.72 -9.84
CA THR A 265 13.73 -13.08 -10.96
C THR A 265 14.02 -14.44 -11.58
N ALA A 266 15.04 -15.16 -11.10
CA ALA A 266 15.51 -16.40 -11.72
C ALA A 266 15.78 -17.49 -10.66
N PRO A 267 14.72 -18.03 -10.01
CA PRO A 267 14.87 -19.14 -9.07
C PRO A 267 15.29 -20.42 -9.77
N SER A 268 16.21 -21.16 -9.16
CA SER A 268 16.71 -22.44 -9.69
C SER A 268 15.72 -23.61 -9.60
N MET A 269 14.69 -23.54 -8.73
CA MET A 269 13.73 -24.63 -8.57
C MET A 269 12.35 -24.19 -8.07
N SER A 270 11.36 -24.99 -8.43
CA SER A 270 10.01 -24.94 -7.88
C SER A 270 9.84 -26.05 -6.84
N ILE A 271 9.13 -25.77 -5.75
CA ILE A 271 8.79 -26.73 -4.69
C ILE A 271 7.31 -26.65 -4.33
N GLU A 272 6.72 -27.80 -4.07
CA GLU A 272 5.41 -27.91 -3.44
C GLU A 272 5.52 -28.60 -2.08
N TYR A 273 4.77 -28.07 -1.13
CA TYR A 273 4.64 -28.64 0.21
C TYR A 273 3.26 -28.42 0.77
N LYS A 274 2.90 -29.20 1.79
CA LYS A 274 1.60 -29.11 2.43
C LYS A 274 1.68 -28.80 3.92
N THR A 275 0.62 -28.21 4.42
CA THR A 275 0.42 -27.91 5.84
C THR A 275 -1.07 -27.93 6.21
N LYS A 276 -1.36 -28.11 7.50
CA LYS A 276 -2.71 -27.92 8.06
C LYS A 276 -2.82 -26.67 8.93
N ASP A 277 -1.68 -26.15 9.39
CA ASP A 277 -1.59 -25.19 10.47
C ASP A 277 -0.65 -24.01 10.18
N PHE A 278 0.03 -24.01 9.03
CA PHE A 278 1.05 -23.02 8.66
C PHE A 278 2.19 -22.92 9.69
N LYS A 279 2.47 -24.05 10.37
CA LYS A 279 3.57 -24.20 11.33
C LYS A 279 4.43 -25.42 11.03
N ASN A 280 3.78 -26.52 10.62
CA ASN A 280 4.42 -27.76 10.26
C ASN A 280 4.26 -28.00 8.76
N PHE A 281 5.39 -28.21 8.07
CA PHE A 281 5.41 -28.33 6.62
C PHE A 281 5.91 -29.70 6.19
N THR A 282 5.23 -30.29 5.20
CA THR A 282 5.64 -31.57 4.60
C THR A 282 5.96 -31.34 3.12
N PRO A 283 7.23 -31.45 2.70
CA PRO A 283 7.58 -31.36 1.28
C PRO A 283 6.91 -32.48 0.50
N LEU A 284 6.41 -32.18 -0.68
CA LEU A 284 5.70 -33.12 -1.56
C LEU A 284 6.52 -33.44 -2.80
N ARG A 285 6.90 -32.41 -3.56
CA ARG A 285 7.58 -32.58 -4.84
C ARG A 285 8.36 -31.32 -5.22
N PHE A 286 9.31 -31.49 -6.14
CA PHE A 286 10.15 -30.41 -6.65
C PHE A 286 10.33 -30.52 -8.16
N ALA A 287 10.65 -29.41 -8.82
CA ALA A 287 10.99 -29.37 -10.23
C ALA A 287 12.15 -28.39 -10.46
N ASN A 288 13.19 -28.81 -11.16
CA ASN A 288 14.27 -27.90 -11.55
C ASN A 288 13.74 -26.92 -12.60
N ASN A 289 14.13 -25.65 -12.47
CA ASN A 289 13.73 -24.60 -13.41
C ASN A 289 14.73 -24.42 -14.57
N GLU A 290 15.69 -25.33 -14.72
CA GLU A 290 16.68 -25.30 -15.82
C GLU A 290 16.07 -25.72 -17.18
N ASP A 291 14.93 -26.41 -17.17
CA ASP A 291 14.24 -26.90 -18.37
C ASP A 291 13.08 -25.96 -18.77
N GLU A 292 12.78 -25.84 -20.07
CA GLU A 292 11.63 -25.06 -20.59
C GLU A 292 10.27 -25.51 -20.01
N LYS A 293 10.20 -26.72 -19.47
CA LYS A 293 9.01 -27.30 -18.84
C LYS A 293 9.36 -27.87 -17.48
N LEU A 294 8.55 -27.55 -16.47
CA LEU A 294 8.68 -28.10 -15.12
C LEU A 294 8.39 -29.61 -15.12
N VAL A 295 9.40 -30.41 -14.78
CA VAL A 295 9.27 -31.84 -14.56
C VAL A 295 9.28 -32.13 -13.05
N TRP A 296 8.11 -32.37 -12.49
CA TRP A 296 7.92 -32.62 -11.06
C TRP A 296 8.41 -34.01 -10.63
N LYS A 297 9.13 -34.06 -9.50
CA LYS A 297 9.65 -35.27 -8.86
C LYS A 297 9.19 -35.32 -7.40
N GLU A 298 8.66 -36.47 -6.98
CA GLU A 298 8.16 -36.69 -5.62
C GLU A 298 9.31 -36.79 -4.59
N ILE A 299 9.08 -36.20 -3.42
CA ILE A 299 9.95 -36.26 -2.24
C ILE A 299 9.41 -37.38 -1.33
N LYS A 300 10.29 -38.33 -0.97
CA LYS A 300 9.95 -39.50 -0.15
C LYS A 300 10.52 -39.39 1.25
#